data_AF-A0A817I260-F1
#
_entry.id   AF-A0A817I260-F1
#
_cell.length_a   1.000
_cell.length_b   1.000
_cell.length_c   1.000
_cell.angle_alpha   90.00
_cell.angle_beta   90.00
_cell.angle_gamma   90.00
#
_symmetry.space_group_name_H-M   'P 1'
#
loop_
_entity.id
_entity.type
_entity.pdbx_description
1 polymer ?
#
loop_
_entity_poly.entity_id
_entity_poly.type
_entity_poly.pdbx_seq_one_letter_code
_entity_poly.pdbx_strand_id
1 'polypeptide(L)'
;MDLSFLYFSSNTTSSLIAANKLRIKIGHIIQRILTIGVTDLDPDVRYNVFLTLQDDFKQFLAKSEALELLFFSVHDECHEIRELALSLIGRLSNINPAYVLPPLRHLLLQLLTELEIGCSLSGKEQASRLLGQLIANTPRIVRPYMQSITQV
;
A
#
# COMPACT_ATOMS: atom_id res chain seq x y z
N MET A 1 -41.43 -18.98 -23.27
CA MET A 1 -40.13 -18.55 -22.73
C MET A 1 -39.80 -17.25 -23.46
N ASP A 2 -39.83 -16.13 -22.76
CA ASP A 2 -39.95 -14.79 -23.35
C ASP A 2 -38.62 -14.32 -23.98
N LEU A 3 -38.62 -13.99 -25.28
CA LEU A 3 -37.44 -13.54 -26.03
C LEU A 3 -36.87 -12.23 -25.47
N SER A 4 -37.70 -11.40 -24.85
CA SER A 4 -37.30 -10.18 -24.17
C SER A 4 -36.37 -10.43 -22.98
N PHE A 5 -36.62 -11.52 -22.23
CA PHE A 5 -35.82 -11.91 -21.07
C PHE A 5 -34.44 -12.46 -21.48
N LEU A 6 -34.37 -13.21 -22.58
CA LEU A 6 -33.10 -13.69 -23.15
C LEU A 6 -32.27 -12.56 -23.76
N TYR A 7 -32.91 -11.61 -24.45
CA TYR A 7 -32.23 -10.44 -25.04
C TYR A 7 -31.72 -9.46 -23.95
N PHE A 8 -32.51 -9.28 -22.88
CA PHE A 8 -32.09 -8.53 -21.70
C PHE A 8 -30.93 -9.23 -20.97
N SER A 9 -30.99 -10.55 -20.80
CA SER A 9 -29.91 -11.35 -20.22
C SER A 9 -28.64 -11.32 -21.08
N SER A 10 -28.74 -11.33 -22.41
CA SER A 10 -27.58 -11.24 -23.31
C SER A 10 -26.94 -9.85 -23.32
N ASN A 11 -27.73 -8.79 -23.28
CA ASN A 11 -27.18 -7.42 -23.16
C ASN A 11 -26.48 -7.20 -21.81
N THR A 12 -27.01 -7.82 -20.75
CA THR A 12 -26.42 -7.76 -19.41
C THR A 12 -25.11 -8.56 -19.32
N THR A 13 -25.02 -9.72 -19.98
CA THR A 13 -23.76 -10.48 -20.04
C THR A 13 -22.72 -9.80 -20.92
N SER A 14 -23.09 -9.23 -22.07
CA SER A 14 -22.15 -8.46 -22.91
C SER A 14 -21.61 -7.21 -22.20
N SER A 15 -22.45 -6.48 -21.47
CA SER A 15 -22.01 -5.30 -20.70
C SER A 15 -21.12 -5.69 -19.51
N LEU A 16 -21.42 -6.80 -18.83
CA LEU A 16 -20.60 -7.33 -17.74
C LEU A 16 -19.22 -7.78 -18.23
N ILE A 17 -19.15 -8.44 -19.39
CA ILE A 17 -17.88 -8.86 -20.01
C ILE A 17 -17.04 -7.62 -20.37
N ALA A 18 -17.65 -6.59 -20.96
CA ALA A 18 -16.97 -5.34 -21.28
C ALA A 18 -16.44 -4.63 -20.01
N ALA A 19 -17.25 -4.57 -18.95
CA ALA A 19 -16.86 -3.98 -17.66
C ALA A 19 -15.69 -4.75 -17.02
N ASN A 20 -15.72 -6.08 -17.03
CA ASN A 20 -14.61 -6.90 -16.53
C ASN A 20 -13.33 -6.69 -17.35
N LYS A 21 -13.44 -6.60 -18.68
CA LYS A 21 -12.29 -6.31 -19.55
C LYS A 21 -11.69 -4.93 -19.25
N LEU A 22 -12.51 -3.93 -18.99
CA LEU A 22 -12.06 -2.60 -18.58
C LEU A 22 -11.36 -2.65 -17.21
N ARG A 23 -11.93 -3.36 -16.23
CA ARG A 23 -11.34 -3.52 -14.89
C ARG A 23 -9.95 -4.16 -14.95
N ILE A 24 -9.78 -5.20 -15.78
CA ILE A 24 -8.47 -5.84 -16.00
C ILE A 24 -7.47 -4.85 -16.60
N LYS A 25 -7.88 -4.10 -17.63
CA LYS A 25 -7.03 -3.08 -18.25
C LYS A 25 -6.60 -2.00 -17.26
N ILE A 26 -7.53 -1.49 -16.44
CA ILE A 26 -7.22 -0.50 -15.39
C ILE A 26 -6.19 -1.08 -14.42
N GLY A 27 -6.38 -2.32 -13.97
CA GLY A 27 -5.42 -2.99 -13.09
C GLY A 27 -3.99 -3.01 -13.67
N HIS A 28 -3.85 -3.36 -14.96
CA HIS A 28 -2.54 -3.34 -15.63
C HIS A 28 -1.94 -1.94 -15.75
N ILE A 29 -2.76 -0.92 -16.01
CA ILE A 29 -2.30 0.47 -16.08
C ILE A 29 -1.80 0.92 -14.71
N ILE A 30 -2.57 0.68 -13.65
CA ILE A 30 -2.19 1.03 -12.27
C ILE A 30 -0.88 0.34 -11.89
N GLN A 31 -0.72 -0.94 -12.22
CA GLN A 31 0.52 -1.66 -11.94
C GLN A 31 1.72 -1.03 -12.64
N ARG A 32 1.58 -0.64 -13.92
CA ARG A 32 2.66 0.03 -14.67
C ARG A 32 3.00 1.40 -14.11
N ILE A 33 1.99 2.20 -13.76
CA ILE A 33 2.19 3.52 -13.13
C ILE A 33 2.91 3.33 -11.80
N LEU A 34 2.48 2.36 -10.98
CA LEU A 34 3.13 2.07 -9.71
C LEU A 34 4.59 1.64 -9.92
N THR A 35 4.88 0.81 -10.92
CA THR A 35 6.27 0.47 -11.27
C THR A 35 7.10 1.72 -11.54
N ILE A 36 6.60 2.66 -12.35
CA ILE A 36 7.27 3.95 -12.58
C ILE A 36 7.48 4.68 -11.26
N GLY A 37 6.46 4.74 -10.41
CA GLY A 37 6.56 5.35 -9.08
C GLY A 37 7.63 4.77 -8.17
N VAL A 38 8.05 3.51 -8.38
CA VAL A 38 9.14 2.88 -7.62
C VAL A 38 10.49 3.01 -8.33
N THR A 39 10.52 2.94 -9.66
CA THR A 39 11.76 2.82 -10.43
C THR A 39 12.29 4.13 -11.01
N ASP A 40 11.51 5.21 -10.98
CA ASP A 40 11.95 6.49 -11.53
C ASP A 40 13.13 7.06 -10.74
N LEU A 41 14.06 7.70 -11.44
CA LEU A 41 15.23 8.32 -10.83
C LEU A 41 14.88 9.66 -10.17
N ASP A 42 13.84 10.33 -10.65
CA ASP A 42 13.40 11.61 -10.11
C ASP A 42 12.46 11.38 -8.90
N PRO A 43 12.86 11.81 -7.68
CA PRO A 43 12.03 11.67 -6.48
C PRO A 43 10.71 12.41 -6.61
N ASP A 44 10.63 13.51 -7.37
CA ASP A 44 9.38 14.25 -7.56
C ASP A 44 8.38 13.43 -8.39
N VAL A 45 8.85 12.71 -9.40
CA VAL A 45 8.00 11.80 -10.19
C VAL A 45 7.46 10.68 -9.30
N ARG A 46 8.35 10.04 -8.52
CA ARG A 46 7.95 8.99 -7.57
C ARG A 46 6.92 9.52 -6.58
N TYR A 47 7.17 10.65 -5.95
CA TYR A 47 6.26 11.28 -4.99
C TYR A 47 4.88 11.56 -5.59
N ASN A 48 4.83 12.18 -6.78
CA ASN A 48 3.55 12.50 -7.45
C ASN A 48 2.76 11.24 -7.83
N VAL A 49 3.44 10.15 -8.23
CA VAL A 49 2.79 8.87 -8.47
C VAL A 49 2.14 8.33 -7.18
N PHE A 50 2.86 8.32 -6.06
CA PHE A 50 2.31 7.86 -4.78
C PHE A 50 1.19 8.77 -4.26
N LEU A 51 1.30 10.08 -4.49
CA LEU A 51 0.29 11.06 -4.11
C LEU A 51 -1.00 10.88 -4.92
N THR A 52 -0.91 10.46 -6.19
CA THR A 52 -2.09 10.24 -7.05
C THR A 52 -2.70 8.86 -6.88
N LEU A 53 -1.90 7.83 -6.60
CA LEU A 53 -2.36 6.45 -6.39
C LEU A 53 -2.88 6.22 -4.96
N GLN A 54 -4.03 6.80 -4.63
CA GLN A 54 -4.66 6.68 -3.31
C GLN A 54 -5.98 5.86 -3.33
N ASP A 55 -7.01 6.32 -2.62
CA ASP A 55 -8.18 5.51 -2.25
C ASP A 55 -9.02 5.03 -3.43
N ASP A 56 -9.05 5.78 -4.53
CA ASP A 56 -9.82 5.44 -5.74
C ASP A 56 -9.35 4.12 -6.37
N PHE A 57 -8.08 3.77 -6.16
CA PHE A 57 -7.46 2.59 -6.74
C PHE A 57 -7.21 1.47 -5.73
N LYS A 58 -7.71 1.58 -4.50
CA LYS A 58 -7.47 0.62 -3.41
C LYS A 58 -7.75 -0.85 -3.77
N GLN A 59 -8.76 -1.10 -4.61
CA GLN A 59 -9.11 -2.44 -5.07
C GLN A 59 -8.06 -3.08 -6.02
N PHE A 60 -7.28 -2.24 -6.71
CA PHE A 60 -6.18 -2.67 -7.56
C PHE A 60 -4.87 -2.73 -6.77
N LEU A 61 -4.67 -1.77 -5.86
CA LEU A 61 -3.49 -1.67 -5.01
C LEU A 61 -3.44 -2.76 -3.92
N ALA A 62 -4.58 -3.32 -3.51
CA ALA A 62 -4.64 -4.42 -2.54
C ALA A 62 -4.24 -5.81 -3.09
N LYS A 63 -3.86 -5.89 -4.37
CA LYS A 63 -3.35 -7.12 -4.99
C LYS A 63 -1.88 -7.34 -4.64
N SER A 64 -1.44 -8.59 -4.62
CA SER A 64 -0.09 -8.98 -4.21
C SER A 64 1.00 -8.23 -4.98
N GLU A 65 0.87 -8.10 -6.30
CA GLU A 65 1.90 -7.48 -7.13
C GLU A 65 2.06 -5.98 -6.86
N ALA A 66 0.96 -5.29 -6.53
CA ALA A 66 1.01 -3.89 -6.15
C ALA A 66 1.53 -3.73 -4.71
N LEU A 67 1.09 -4.59 -3.79
CA LEU A 67 1.55 -4.58 -2.40
C LEU A 67 3.07 -4.82 -2.30
N GLU A 68 3.64 -5.70 -3.11
CA GLU A 68 5.10 -5.90 -3.18
C GLU A 68 5.84 -4.62 -3.52
N LEU A 69 5.42 -3.92 -4.58
CA LEU A 69 5.99 -2.63 -4.98
C LEU A 69 5.83 -1.57 -3.89
N LEU A 70 4.68 -1.52 -3.23
CA LEU A 70 4.43 -0.59 -2.12
C LEU A 70 5.38 -0.86 -0.95
N PHE A 71 5.62 -2.12 -0.58
CA PHE A 71 6.55 -2.47 0.48
C PHE A 71 8.00 -2.11 0.13
N PHE A 72 8.41 -2.19 -1.14
CA PHE A 72 9.71 -1.65 -1.57
C PHE A 72 9.82 -0.14 -1.32
N SER A 73 8.76 0.63 -1.60
CA SER A 73 8.76 2.09 -1.43
C SER A 73 8.75 2.57 0.02
N VAL A 74 8.47 1.70 1.00
CA VAL A 74 8.71 2.02 2.42
C VAL A 74 10.20 2.24 2.71
N HIS A 75 11.08 1.74 1.84
CA HIS A 75 12.53 1.88 1.94
C HIS A 75 13.11 2.86 0.89
N ASP A 76 12.29 3.75 0.31
CA ASP A 76 12.73 4.76 -0.66
C ASP A 76 13.82 5.69 -0.09
N GLU A 77 14.63 6.36 -0.90
CA GLU A 77 15.60 7.36 -0.39
C GLU A 77 14.92 8.61 0.18
N CYS A 78 13.74 8.97 -0.34
CA CYS A 78 12.96 10.14 0.08
C CYS A 78 12.00 9.77 1.20
N HIS A 79 12.14 10.44 2.34
CA HIS A 79 11.38 10.15 3.56
C HIS A 79 9.86 10.38 3.36
N GLU A 80 9.50 11.41 2.61
CA GLU A 80 8.12 11.76 2.28
C GLU A 80 7.42 10.62 1.51
N ILE A 81 8.15 9.93 0.62
CA ILE A 81 7.64 8.77 -0.12
C ILE A 81 7.43 7.58 0.83
N ARG A 82 8.36 7.36 1.77
CA ARG A 82 8.21 6.30 2.80
C ARG A 82 6.93 6.51 3.61
N GLU A 83 6.66 7.74 4.03
CA GLU A 83 5.45 8.07 4.80
C GLU A 83 4.17 7.83 3.99
N LEU A 84 4.15 8.27 2.72
CA LEU A 84 3.02 8.06 1.82
C LEU A 84 2.76 6.56 1.58
N ALA A 85 3.82 5.80 1.28
CA ALA A 85 3.73 4.37 1.06
C ALA A 85 3.21 3.66 2.31
N LEU A 86 3.75 3.98 3.49
CA LEU A 86 3.35 3.38 4.75
C LEU A 86 1.89 3.69 5.11
N SER A 87 1.45 4.92 4.92
CA SER A 87 0.05 5.33 5.12
C SER A 87 -0.90 4.57 4.18
N LEU A 88 -0.51 4.43 2.91
CA LEU A 88 -1.28 3.65 1.94
C LEU A 88 -1.37 2.17 2.32
N ILE A 89 -0.24 1.52 2.65
CA ILE A 89 -0.19 0.14 3.11
C ILE A 89 -1.05 -0.05 4.38
N GLY A 90 -0.96 0.87 5.33
CA GLY A 90 -1.78 0.85 6.55
C GLY A 90 -3.27 0.84 6.24
N ARG A 91 -3.73 1.67 5.30
CA ARG A 91 -5.13 1.64 4.84
C ARG A 91 -5.48 0.32 4.13
N LEU A 92 -4.60 -0.18 3.27
CA LEU A 92 -4.79 -1.44 2.54
C LEU A 92 -4.80 -2.67 3.44
N SER A 93 -4.24 -2.58 4.66
CA SER A 93 -4.33 -3.64 5.68
C SER A 93 -5.77 -3.99 6.05
N ASN A 94 -6.71 -3.04 5.90
CA ASN A 94 -8.14 -3.28 6.11
C ASN A 94 -8.80 -4.08 4.98
N ILE A 95 -8.18 -4.11 3.80
CA ILE A 95 -8.69 -4.78 2.59
C ILE A 95 -8.06 -6.16 2.46
N ASN A 96 -6.74 -6.26 2.62
CA ASN A 96 -5.99 -7.50 2.50
C ASN A 96 -5.05 -7.73 3.69
N PRO A 97 -5.58 -7.99 4.90
CA PRO A 97 -4.76 -8.19 6.08
C PRO A 97 -3.86 -9.43 5.97
N ALA A 98 -4.31 -10.49 5.31
CA ALA A 98 -3.54 -11.73 5.20
C ALA A 98 -2.17 -11.51 4.54
N TYR A 99 -2.12 -10.63 3.52
CA TYR A 99 -0.87 -10.29 2.83
C TYR A 99 -0.11 -9.16 3.53
N VAL A 100 -0.82 -8.14 4.02
CA VAL A 100 -0.19 -6.90 4.52
C VAL A 100 0.33 -7.01 5.96
N LEU A 101 -0.34 -7.76 6.83
CA LEU A 101 0.03 -7.80 8.25
C LEU A 101 1.39 -8.46 8.53
N PRO A 102 1.79 -9.58 7.88
CA PRO A 102 3.08 -10.21 8.16
C PRO A 102 4.29 -9.30 7.85
N PRO A 103 4.40 -8.65 6.67
CA PRO A 103 5.50 -7.72 6.40
C PRO A 103 5.45 -6.46 7.27
N LEU A 104 4.26 -5.92 7.58
CA LEU A 104 4.15 -4.78 8.49
C LEU A 104 4.65 -5.08 9.90
N ARG A 105 4.48 -6.32 10.39
CA ARG A 105 5.06 -6.75 11.66
C ARG A 105 6.58 -6.77 11.59
N HIS A 106 7.16 -7.23 10.48
CA HIS A 106 8.60 -7.21 10.30
C HIS A 106 9.14 -5.77 10.30
N LEU A 107 8.47 -4.86 9.58
CA LEU A 107 8.80 -3.44 9.57
C LEU A 107 8.72 -2.82 10.98
N LEU A 108 7.68 -3.12 11.76
CA LEU A 108 7.56 -2.64 13.14
C LEU A 108 8.77 -3.03 13.99
N LEU A 109 9.17 -4.30 13.93
CA LEU A 109 10.32 -4.80 14.69
C LEU A 109 11.64 -4.18 14.20
N GLN A 110 11.78 -3.98 12.89
CA GLN A 110 12.93 -3.29 12.32
C GLN A 110 13.03 -1.85 12.85
N LEU A 111 11.93 -1.09 12.83
CA LEU A 111 11.89 0.30 13.33
C LEU A 111 12.22 0.37 14.83
N LEU A 112 11.70 -0.56 15.64
CA LEU A 112 12.05 -0.65 17.07
C LEU A 112 13.55 -0.93 17.27
N THR A 113 14.10 -1.86 16.51
CA THR A 113 15.54 -2.18 16.58
C THR A 113 16.40 -0.99 16.16
N GLU A 114 16.00 -0.25 15.12
CA GLU A 114 16.68 0.96 14.68
C GLU A 114 16.66 2.06 15.75
N LEU A 115 15.57 2.18 16.52
CA LEU A 115 15.47 3.11 17.63
C LEU A 115 16.35 2.70 18.83
N GLU A 116 16.39 1.42 19.17
CA GLU A 116 17.18 0.91 20.29
C GLU A 116 18.69 1.00 20.00
N ILE A 117 19.13 0.44 18.86
CA ILE A 117 20.55 0.15 18.58
C ILE A 117 21.15 1.09 17.51
N GLY A 118 20.35 1.93 16.85
CA GLY A 118 20.81 2.79 15.74
C GLY A 118 21.97 3.73 16.12
N CYS A 119 23.00 3.79 15.27
CA CYS A 119 24.20 4.59 15.52
C CYS A 119 24.07 6.09 15.15
N SER A 120 23.04 6.48 14.38
CA SER A 120 22.87 7.87 13.91
C SER A 120 21.58 8.51 14.44
N LEU A 121 21.68 9.77 14.88
CA LEU A 121 20.52 10.56 15.36
C LEU A 121 19.47 10.75 14.27
N SER A 122 19.91 11.01 13.04
CA SER A 122 19.04 11.13 11.86
C SER A 122 18.28 9.82 11.59
N GLY A 123 18.94 8.66 11.69
CA GLY A 123 18.27 7.36 11.54
C GLY A 123 17.20 7.12 12.60
N LYS A 124 17.50 7.44 13.87
CA LYS A 124 16.52 7.33 14.97
C LYS A 124 15.34 8.28 14.80
N GLU A 125 15.58 9.52 14.38
CA GLU A 125 14.52 10.48 14.08
C GLU A 125 13.57 9.94 13.02
N GLN A 126 14.12 9.45 11.91
CA GLN A 126 13.31 8.92 10.81
C GLN A 126 12.54 7.66 11.21
N ALA A 127 13.19 6.75 11.95
CA ALA A 127 12.53 5.56 12.48
C ALA A 127 11.38 5.93 13.43
N SER A 128 11.56 6.95 14.28
CA SER A 128 10.53 7.42 15.21
C SER A 128 9.33 8.02 14.48
N ARG A 129 9.59 8.78 13.41
CA ARG A 129 8.56 9.41 12.58
C ARG A 129 7.75 8.36 11.81
N LEU A 130 8.42 7.39 11.18
CA LEU A 130 7.75 6.27 10.52
C LEU A 130 7.00 5.37 11.50
N LEU A 131 7.53 5.14 12.70
CA LEU A 131 6.83 4.41 13.75
C LEU A 131 5.55 5.14 14.17
N GLY A 132 5.60 6.46 14.34
CA GLY A 132 4.42 7.28 14.60
C GLY A 132 3.34 7.12 13.52
N GLN A 133 3.75 7.16 12.24
CA GLN A 133 2.84 6.92 11.11
C GLN A 133 2.25 5.50 11.13
N LEU A 134 3.05 4.48 11.45
CA LEU A 134 2.59 3.10 11.54
C LEU A 134 1.53 2.92 12.63
N ILE A 135 1.76 3.54 13.81
CA ILE A 135 0.83 3.52 14.94
C ILE A 135 -0.50 4.19 14.57
N ALA A 136 -0.44 5.34 13.91
CA ALA A 136 -1.63 6.07 13.49
C ALA A 136 -2.48 5.29 12.47
N ASN A 137 -1.82 4.68 11.48
CA ASN A 137 -2.52 4.02 10.36
C ASN A 137 -2.90 2.57 10.64
N THR A 138 -2.20 1.87 11.54
CA THR A 138 -2.38 0.42 11.75
C THR A 138 -2.43 0.02 13.23
N PRO A 139 -3.40 0.52 14.03
CA PRO A 139 -3.45 0.28 15.47
C PRO A 139 -3.63 -1.20 15.84
N ARG A 140 -4.19 -2.02 14.94
CA ARG A 140 -4.39 -3.46 15.17
C ARG A 140 -3.08 -4.24 15.30
N ILE A 141 -2.05 -3.87 14.53
CA ILE A 141 -0.74 -4.54 14.56
C ILE A 141 0.08 -4.08 15.75
N VAL A 142 -0.08 -2.82 16.14
CA VAL A 142 0.72 -2.18 17.19
C VAL A 142 0.30 -2.62 18.59
N ARG A 143 -0.98 -2.91 18.81
CA ARG A 143 -1.53 -3.26 20.14
C ARG A 143 -0.71 -4.32 20.91
N PRO A 144 -0.30 -5.46 20.32
CA PRO A 144 0.51 -6.45 21.01
C PRO A 144 1.93 -5.98 21.39
N TYR A 145 2.46 -4.96 20.72
CA TYR A 145 3.82 -4.43 20.90
C TYR A 145 3.86 -3.13 21.69
N MET A 146 2.72 -2.63 22.17
CA MET A 146 2.61 -1.38 22.93
C MET A 146 3.56 -1.33 24.13
N GLN A 147 3.74 -2.46 24.82
CA GLN A 147 4.65 -2.54 25.97
C GLN A 147 6.11 -2.35 25.55
N SER A 148 6.55 -2.98 24.47
CA SER A 148 7.89 -2.80 23.91
C SER A 148 8.09 -1.37 23.40
N ILE A 149 7.10 -0.80 22.72
CA ILE A 149 7.15 0.58 22.20
C ILE A 149 7.31 1.60 23.34
N THR A 150 6.67 1.40 24.50
CA THR A 150 6.79 2.32 25.65
C THR A 150 8.09 2.19 26.44
N GLN A 151 8.89 1.15 26.16
CA GLN A 151 10.14 0.86 26.88
C GLN A 151 11.40 1.32 26.14
N VAL A 152 11.27 1.62 24.84
CA VAL A 152 12.30 2.25 24.00
C VAL A 152 12.30 3.76 24.24
#